data_AF-A0A5J9ULW0-F1
#
_entry.id   AF-A0A5J9ULW0-F1
#
_cell.length_a   1.000
_cell.length_b   1.000
_cell.length_c   1.000
_cell.angle_alpha   90.00
_cell.angle_beta   90.00
_cell.angle_gamma   90.00
#
_symmetry.space_group_name_H-M   'P 1'
#
loop_
_entity.id
_entity.type
_entity.pdbx_description
1 polymer ?
#
loop_
_entity_poly.entity_id
_entity_poly.type
_entity_poly.pdbx_seq_one_letter_code
_entity_poly.pdbx_strand_id
1 'polypeptide(L)'
;MAASPEWSGLECLAAAMEPQPLEVIAPSEAKPKKRNRTAGVRVVGRRTYDPANGKTCPQCRQKKTDVSAACKQVKKRGPCTIKFCKNCLMNRYGEDAKETEKNKQWTCPNCRGICNCSFCRKKNGQEPTRIMAPLAKASGSSSVHDLLVQGSDVLAAAQTILKVKASDKQQGRKRARETDAAADEAVVVKWNENVAIDLNAVPSVERDENVGIDLNALA
;
A
#
# COMPACT_ATOMS: atom_id res chain seq x y z
N MET A 1 -9.34 -32.90 69.85
CA MET A 1 -10.40 -33.53 69.04
C MET A 1 -9.76 -34.04 67.77
N ALA A 2 -9.91 -35.36 67.56
CA ALA A 2 -9.69 -36.21 66.39
C ALA A 2 -8.61 -35.85 65.34
N ALA A 3 -7.72 -36.82 65.17
CA ALA A 3 -6.70 -36.93 64.14
C ALA A 3 -7.30 -37.10 62.73
N SER A 4 -6.57 -36.57 61.73
CA SER A 4 -6.79 -36.82 60.31
C SER A 4 -6.07 -38.11 59.85
N PRO A 5 -6.52 -38.74 58.75
CA PRO A 5 -6.43 -40.18 58.60
C PRO A 5 -5.25 -40.69 57.77
N GLU A 6 -4.78 -41.87 58.20
CA GLU A 6 -4.33 -43.04 57.43
C GLU A 6 -3.60 -42.82 56.11
N TRP A 7 -2.29 -43.06 56.16
CA TRP A 7 -1.51 -43.61 55.05
C TRP A 7 -1.43 -45.13 55.24
N SER A 8 -1.88 -45.93 54.28
CA SER A 8 -1.39 -47.30 54.07
C SER A 8 -1.86 -47.89 52.74
N GLY A 9 -0.91 -48.39 51.97
CA GLY A 9 -1.13 -49.44 50.97
C GLY A 9 -0.83 -49.01 49.55
N LEU A 10 0.30 -49.44 48.99
CA LEU A 10 0.40 -50.59 48.05
C LEU A 10 -0.11 -50.18 46.65
N GLU A 11 0.60 -50.32 45.54
CA GLU A 11 1.82 -51.05 45.22
C GLU A 11 2.17 -50.75 43.75
N CYS A 12 3.39 -51.14 43.39
CA CYS A 12 3.97 -51.02 42.06
C CYS A 12 3.18 -51.78 40.98
N LEU A 13 2.94 -51.14 39.83
CA LEU A 13 2.89 -51.83 38.54
C LEU A 13 3.45 -50.92 37.44
N ALA A 14 4.77 -51.00 37.25
CA ALA A 14 5.43 -50.49 36.07
C ALA A 14 5.11 -51.45 34.90
N ALA A 15 4.06 -51.14 34.14
CA ALA A 15 3.81 -51.77 32.86
C ALA A 15 4.57 -51.00 31.78
N ALA A 16 5.58 -51.67 31.20
CA ALA A 16 6.32 -51.19 30.04
C ALA A 16 5.37 -50.99 28.85
N MET A 17 5.19 -49.74 28.41
CA MET A 17 4.59 -49.42 27.11
C MET A 17 5.70 -48.92 26.20
N GLU A 18 6.13 -49.80 25.28
CA GLU A 18 7.04 -49.45 24.20
C GLU A 18 6.30 -48.56 23.19
N PRO A 19 6.72 -47.31 22.94
CA PRO A 19 6.06 -46.45 21.98
C PRO A 19 6.39 -46.91 20.56
N GLN A 20 5.35 -47.30 19.81
CA GLN A 20 5.44 -47.58 18.38
C GLN A 20 5.84 -46.31 17.60
N PRO A 21 6.69 -46.40 16.57
CA PRO A 21 7.14 -45.24 15.83
C PRO A 21 5.99 -44.66 14.99
N LEU A 22 5.68 -43.38 15.20
CA LEU A 22 4.71 -42.64 14.40
C LEU A 22 5.32 -42.38 13.01
N GLU A 23 4.76 -42.99 11.96
CA GLU A 23 5.19 -42.72 10.58
C GLU A 23 4.88 -41.27 10.18
N VAL A 24 5.94 -40.53 9.85
CA VAL A 24 5.85 -39.16 9.34
C VAL A 24 5.43 -39.20 7.88
N ILE A 25 4.15 -38.97 7.61
CA ILE A 25 3.66 -38.80 6.23
C ILE A 25 4.07 -37.40 5.75
N ALA A 26 5.05 -37.35 4.85
CA ALA A 26 5.46 -36.13 4.18
C ALA A 26 4.29 -35.53 3.37
N PRO A 27 4.02 -34.20 3.46
CA PRO A 27 2.97 -33.58 2.66
C PRO A 27 3.38 -33.58 1.18
N SER A 28 2.59 -34.23 0.33
CA SER A 28 2.80 -34.22 -1.11
C SER A 28 2.70 -32.79 -1.67
N GLU A 29 3.71 -32.33 -2.38
CA GLU A 29 3.76 -31.00 -2.99
C GLU A 29 2.63 -30.82 -4.03
N ALA A 30 1.58 -30.09 -3.65
CA ALA A 30 0.46 -29.79 -4.53
C ALA A 30 0.87 -28.78 -5.61
N LYS A 31 0.81 -29.19 -6.89
CA LYS A 31 1.04 -28.29 -8.04
C LYS A 31 0.07 -27.10 -8.04
N PRO A 32 0.50 -25.89 -8.43
CA PRO A 32 -0.35 -24.70 -8.39
C PRO A 32 -1.54 -24.84 -9.34
N LYS A 33 -2.75 -24.77 -8.79
CA LYS A 33 -4.00 -24.86 -9.56
C LYS A 33 -4.07 -23.72 -10.59
N LYS A 34 -4.31 -24.07 -11.87
CA LYS A 34 -4.58 -23.10 -12.95
C LYS A 34 -5.81 -22.27 -12.56
N ARG A 35 -5.68 -20.94 -12.64
CA ARG A 35 -6.77 -20.00 -12.30
C ARG A 35 -7.97 -20.25 -13.22
N ASN A 36 -9.13 -20.53 -12.62
CA ASN A 36 -10.38 -20.69 -13.35
C ASN A 36 -10.72 -19.41 -14.13
N ARG A 37 -11.07 -19.53 -15.41
CA ARG A 37 -11.37 -18.40 -16.32
C ARG A 37 -12.66 -17.68 -15.94
N THR A 38 -13.59 -18.36 -15.29
CA THR A 38 -14.81 -17.79 -14.68
C THR A 38 -14.57 -17.57 -13.19
N ALA A 39 -13.67 -16.65 -12.86
CA ALA A 39 -13.58 -16.17 -11.49
C ALA A 39 -14.90 -15.47 -11.16
N GLY A 40 -15.74 -16.09 -10.33
CA GLY A 40 -16.99 -15.49 -9.86
C GLY A 40 -16.76 -14.19 -9.09
N VAL A 41 -17.80 -13.71 -8.41
CA VAL A 41 -17.69 -12.54 -7.55
C VAL A 41 -16.64 -12.81 -6.46
N ARG A 42 -15.64 -11.94 -6.34
CA ARG A 42 -14.57 -12.02 -5.33
C ARG A 42 -14.64 -10.83 -4.40
N VAL A 43 -14.66 -11.08 -3.10
CA VAL A 43 -14.62 -10.04 -2.07
C VAL A 43 -13.25 -10.06 -1.39
N VAL A 44 -12.57 -8.92 -1.35
CA VAL A 44 -11.24 -8.77 -0.70
C VAL A 44 -11.26 -7.55 0.22
N GLY A 45 -11.42 -7.80 1.52
CA GLY A 45 -11.70 -6.76 2.50
C GLY A 45 -13.01 -6.05 2.14
N ARG A 46 -12.98 -4.72 2.03
CA ARG A 46 -14.15 -3.90 1.64
C ARG A 46 -14.34 -3.72 0.13
N ARG A 47 -13.72 -4.57 -0.71
CA ARG A 47 -13.73 -4.43 -2.18
C ARG A 47 -14.40 -5.63 -2.82
N THR A 48 -15.37 -5.36 -3.69
CA THR A 48 -16.08 -6.42 -4.43
C THR A 48 -15.74 -6.35 -5.92
N TYR A 49 -15.18 -7.45 -6.43
CA TYR A 49 -14.81 -7.64 -7.83
C TYR A 49 -15.84 -8.54 -8.49
N ASP A 50 -16.58 -7.99 -9.44
CA ASP A 50 -17.60 -8.71 -10.20
C ASP A 50 -17.32 -8.54 -11.70
N PRO A 51 -16.97 -9.61 -12.44
CA PRO A 51 -16.74 -9.52 -13.88
C PRO A 51 -17.99 -9.20 -14.70
N ALA A 52 -19.19 -9.53 -14.21
CA ALA A 52 -20.45 -9.35 -14.90
C ALA A 52 -21.01 -7.94 -14.64
N ASN A 53 -21.22 -7.57 -13.37
CA ASN A 53 -21.89 -6.31 -13.01
C ASN A 53 -20.92 -5.18 -12.62
N GLY A 54 -19.62 -5.46 -12.53
CA GLY A 54 -18.64 -4.48 -12.08
C GLY A 54 -18.34 -3.40 -13.13
N LYS A 55 -18.16 -2.18 -12.65
CA LYS A 55 -17.72 -1.03 -13.46
C LYS A 55 -16.21 -1.11 -13.68
N THR A 56 -15.76 -0.98 -14.92
CA THR A 56 -14.34 -1.05 -15.27
C THR A 56 -13.65 0.27 -14.97
N CYS A 57 -12.65 0.26 -14.08
CA CYS A 57 -11.79 1.42 -13.86
C CYS A 57 -10.65 1.45 -14.90
N PRO A 58 -10.45 2.56 -15.65
CA PRO A 58 -9.42 2.61 -16.70
C PRO A 58 -8.00 2.48 -16.15
N GLN A 59 -7.80 2.86 -14.88
CA GLN A 59 -6.48 2.93 -14.28
C GLN A 59 -5.96 1.58 -13.77
N CYS A 60 -6.81 0.81 -13.09
CA CYS A 60 -6.43 -0.51 -12.58
C CYS A 60 -6.98 -1.66 -13.43
N ARG A 61 -7.83 -1.35 -14.42
CA ARG A 61 -8.49 -2.31 -15.33
C ARG A 61 -9.30 -3.39 -14.60
N GLN A 62 -9.62 -3.16 -13.33
CA GLN A 62 -10.45 -4.06 -12.53
C GLN A 62 -11.91 -3.63 -12.66
N LYS A 63 -12.79 -4.63 -12.78
CA LYS A 63 -14.24 -4.47 -12.64
C LYS A 63 -14.61 -4.56 -11.17
N LYS A 64 -15.22 -3.51 -10.63
CA LYS A 64 -15.63 -3.41 -9.22
C LYS A 64 -17.04 -2.87 -9.11
N THR A 65 -17.79 -3.35 -8.12
CA THR A 65 -19.14 -2.85 -7.82
C THR A 65 -19.12 -1.72 -6.80
N ASP A 66 -17.97 -1.47 -6.15
CA ASP A 66 -17.75 -0.36 -5.22
C ASP A 66 -18.08 1.01 -5.85
N VAL A 67 -18.24 2.03 -4.99
CA VAL A 67 -18.45 3.43 -5.42
C VAL A 67 -17.37 3.87 -6.42
N SER A 68 -17.83 4.45 -7.51
CA SER A 68 -17.01 4.92 -8.62
C SER A 68 -17.46 6.32 -9.03
N ALA A 69 -16.51 7.20 -9.36
CA ALA A 69 -16.80 8.53 -9.89
C ALA A 69 -16.91 8.48 -11.41
N ALA A 70 -18.05 8.89 -11.96
CA ALA A 70 -18.32 8.95 -13.40
C ALA A 70 -18.10 10.36 -13.95
N CYS A 71 -17.35 10.45 -15.06
CA CYS A 71 -17.09 11.72 -15.72
C CYS A 71 -18.40 12.33 -16.25
N LYS A 72 -18.64 13.62 -15.98
CA LYS A 72 -19.83 14.34 -16.48
C LYS A 72 -19.55 15.18 -17.73
N GLN A 73 -18.27 15.28 -18.14
CA GLN A 73 -17.87 16.07 -19.30
C GLN A 73 -18.37 15.46 -20.62
N VAL A 74 -18.90 16.33 -21.49
CA VAL A 74 -19.32 15.98 -22.86
C VAL A 74 -18.22 16.38 -23.84
N LYS A 75 -17.80 15.46 -24.69
CA LYS A 75 -16.81 15.70 -25.75
C LYS A 75 -17.51 15.83 -27.10
N LYS A 76 -16.76 16.26 -28.12
CA LYS A 76 -17.23 16.32 -29.53
C LYS A 76 -17.84 15.00 -30.03
N ARG A 77 -17.40 13.86 -29.49
CA ARG A 77 -17.88 12.51 -29.83
C ARG A 77 -18.94 11.96 -28.87
N GLY A 78 -19.55 12.81 -28.04
CA GLY A 78 -20.53 12.43 -27.03
C GLY A 78 -20.00 12.42 -25.59
N PRO A 79 -20.82 11.95 -24.64
CA PRO A 79 -20.50 11.97 -23.21
C PRO A 79 -19.31 11.06 -22.87
N CYS A 80 -18.48 11.49 -21.93
CA CYS A 80 -17.34 10.70 -21.48
C CYS A 80 -17.80 9.47 -20.67
N THR A 81 -17.41 8.28 -21.08
CA THR A 81 -17.82 7.01 -20.45
C THR A 81 -16.89 6.57 -19.30
N ILE A 82 -15.88 7.37 -18.98
CA ILE A 82 -14.84 7.02 -18.00
C ILE A 82 -15.39 7.04 -16.57
N LYS A 83 -15.14 5.95 -15.83
CA LYS A 83 -15.48 5.81 -14.41
C LYS A 83 -14.25 5.37 -13.62
N PHE A 84 -13.86 6.13 -12.60
CA PHE A 84 -12.74 5.77 -11.73
C PHE A 84 -13.23 5.09 -10.45
N CYS A 85 -12.55 4.02 -10.03
CA CYS A 85 -12.82 3.46 -8.71
C CYS A 85 -12.20 4.32 -7.60
N LYS A 86 -12.82 4.28 -6.41
CA LYS A 86 -12.39 5.04 -5.21
C LYS A 86 -10.89 5.04 -4.99
N ASN A 87 -10.26 3.87 -4.92
CA ASN A 87 -8.82 3.79 -4.62
C ASN A 87 -7.93 4.41 -5.69
N CYS A 88 -8.29 4.28 -6.97
CA CYS A 88 -7.47 4.87 -8.03
C CYS A 88 -7.60 6.38 -8.04
N LEU A 89 -8.80 6.90 -7.79
CA LEU A 89 -9.02 8.33 -7.74
C LEU A 89 -8.26 8.95 -6.56
N MET A 90 -8.44 8.40 -5.36
CA MET A 90 -7.77 8.87 -4.15
C MET A 90 -6.24 8.76 -4.25
N ASN A 91 -5.69 7.55 -4.45
CA ASN A 91 -4.23 7.39 -4.37
C ASN A 91 -3.48 8.03 -5.55
N ARG A 92 -4.12 8.22 -6.71
CA ARG A 92 -3.43 8.77 -7.89
C ARG A 92 -3.67 10.24 -8.16
N TYR A 93 -4.78 10.79 -7.69
CA TYR A 93 -5.19 12.16 -7.98
C TYR A 93 -5.64 12.94 -6.74
N GLY A 94 -5.72 12.30 -5.57
CA GLY A 94 -6.07 12.99 -4.31
C GLY A 94 -7.56 13.29 -4.15
N GLU A 95 -8.41 12.77 -5.04
CA GLU A 95 -9.84 13.09 -5.05
C GLU A 95 -10.69 11.96 -4.45
N ASP A 96 -11.72 12.30 -3.66
CA ASP A 96 -12.65 11.30 -3.11
C ASP A 96 -13.78 10.95 -4.10
N ALA A 97 -14.01 9.65 -4.30
CA ALA A 97 -15.01 9.19 -5.27
C ALA A 97 -16.47 9.46 -4.86
N LYS A 98 -16.76 9.59 -3.56
CA LYS A 98 -18.13 9.90 -3.10
C LYS A 98 -18.45 11.37 -3.32
N GLU A 99 -17.50 12.26 -3.04
CA GLU A 99 -17.66 13.69 -3.25
C GLU A 99 -17.75 14.03 -4.74
N THR A 100 -16.86 13.46 -5.54
CA THR A 100 -16.83 13.68 -7.00
C THR A 100 -18.06 13.14 -7.71
N GLU A 101 -18.67 12.05 -7.24
CA GLU A 101 -19.93 11.56 -7.81
C GLU A 101 -21.13 12.48 -7.50
N LYS A 102 -21.12 13.16 -6.35
CA LYS A 102 -22.14 14.17 -6.02
C LYS A 102 -21.99 15.43 -6.87
N ASN A 103 -20.77 15.74 -7.30
CA ASN A 103 -20.49 16.91 -8.12
C ASN A 103 -20.94 16.70 -9.57
N LYS A 104 -21.99 17.42 -9.99
CA LYS A 104 -22.56 17.36 -11.34
C LYS A 104 -21.62 17.88 -12.44
N GLN A 105 -20.60 18.66 -12.08
CA GLN A 105 -19.64 19.26 -13.01
C GLN A 105 -18.29 18.53 -13.01
N TRP A 106 -18.18 17.41 -12.28
CA TRP A 106 -16.92 16.70 -12.17
C TRP A 106 -16.42 16.18 -13.53
N THR A 107 -15.20 16.59 -13.88
CA THR A 107 -14.51 16.18 -15.11
C THR A 107 -13.40 15.20 -14.75
N CYS A 108 -13.19 14.12 -15.49
CA CYS A 108 -12.17 13.14 -15.11
C CYS A 108 -10.74 13.59 -15.45
N PRO A 109 -9.70 13.00 -14.81
CA PRO A 109 -8.29 13.34 -15.06
C PRO A 109 -7.84 13.24 -16.52
N ASN A 110 -8.44 12.34 -17.30
CA ASN A 110 -8.15 12.22 -18.73
C ASN A 110 -8.71 13.42 -19.51
N CYS A 111 -9.95 13.82 -19.23
CA CYS A 111 -10.56 15.01 -19.84
C CYS A 111 -9.86 16.31 -19.43
N ARG A 112 -9.31 16.37 -18.21
CA ARG A 112 -8.49 17.50 -17.72
C ARG A 112 -7.06 17.52 -18.27
N GLY A 113 -6.61 16.47 -18.95
CA GLY A 113 -5.23 16.36 -19.45
C GLY A 113 -4.18 15.97 -18.40
N ILE A 114 -4.56 15.78 -17.14
CA ILE A 114 -3.65 15.46 -16.01
C ILE A 114 -3.49 13.95 -15.75
N CYS A 115 -3.97 13.08 -16.65
CA CYS A 115 -3.96 11.65 -16.43
C CYS A 115 -2.53 11.08 -16.36
N ASN A 116 -2.09 10.69 -15.16
CA ASN A 116 -0.78 10.07 -14.94
C ASN A 116 -0.72 8.56 -15.30
N CYS A 117 -1.55 8.04 -16.20
CA CYS A 117 -1.38 6.66 -16.66
C CYS A 117 -0.17 6.56 -17.60
N SER A 118 0.41 5.36 -17.74
CA SER A 118 1.61 5.15 -18.57
C SER A 118 1.42 5.58 -20.02
N PHE A 119 0.24 5.33 -20.61
CA PHE A 119 -0.07 5.71 -21.99
C PHE A 119 -0.15 7.21 -22.17
N CYS A 120 -0.86 7.92 -21.27
CA CYS A 120 -0.98 9.38 -21.33
C CYS A 120 0.37 10.06 -21.10
N ARG A 121 1.18 9.58 -20.15
CA ARG A 121 2.51 10.16 -19.89
C ARG A 121 3.47 9.96 -21.06
N LYS A 122 3.53 8.77 -21.64
CA LYS A 122 4.32 8.52 -22.85
C LYS A 122 3.88 9.42 -24.01
N LYS A 123 2.57 9.62 -24.20
CA LYS A 123 2.05 10.55 -25.21
C LYS A 123 2.50 11.99 -24.97
N ASN A 124 2.68 12.38 -23.71
CA ASN A 124 3.15 13.71 -23.31
C ASN A 124 4.68 13.80 -23.19
N GLY A 125 5.44 12.80 -23.65
CA GLY A 125 6.91 12.77 -23.54
C GLY A 125 7.46 12.59 -22.12
N GLN A 126 6.63 12.14 -21.18
CA GLN A 126 7.00 11.95 -19.78
C GLN A 126 7.24 10.46 -19.43
N GLU A 127 8.09 10.23 -18.45
CA GLU A 127 8.35 8.90 -17.90
C GLU A 127 7.07 8.22 -17.35
N PRO A 128 6.84 6.92 -17.63
CA PRO A 128 5.68 6.22 -17.13
C PRO A 128 5.69 6.06 -15.60
N THR A 129 4.55 6.34 -14.98
CA THR A 129 4.37 6.42 -13.52
C THR A 129 4.52 5.09 -12.77
N ARG A 130 4.54 3.93 -13.44
CA ARG A 130 4.56 2.59 -12.79
C ARG A 130 3.68 2.50 -11.51
N ILE A 131 4.12 1.77 -10.48
CA ILE A 131 3.48 1.66 -9.17
C ILE A 131 4.05 2.75 -8.23
N MET A 132 3.58 3.99 -8.36
CA MET A 132 4.03 5.12 -7.53
C MET A 132 3.17 5.41 -6.30
N ALA A 133 2.04 4.73 -6.09
CA ALA A 133 1.21 5.01 -4.92
C ALA A 133 1.94 4.80 -3.57
N PRO A 134 2.77 3.76 -3.39
CA PRO A 134 3.60 3.63 -2.18
C PRO A 134 4.69 4.70 -2.10
N LEU A 135 5.26 5.11 -3.24
CA LEU A 135 6.27 6.17 -3.32
C LEU A 135 5.71 7.50 -2.81
N ALA A 136 4.56 7.90 -3.34
CA ALA A 136 3.87 9.13 -2.94
C ALA A 136 3.61 9.16 -1.42
N LYS A 137 3.17 8.05 -0.85
CA LYS A 137 2.95 7.97 0.60
C LYS A 137 4.25 8.06 1.39
N ALA A 138 5.31 7.43 0.91
CA ALA A 138 6.62 7.46 1.57
C ALA A 138 7.27 8.85 1.50
N SER A 139 6.97 9.65 0.47
CA SER A 139 7.43 11.04 0.33
C SER A 139 6.54 12.06 1.04
N GLY A 140 5.50 11.61 1.76
CA GLY A 140 4.54 12.51 2.43
C GLY A 140 3.51 13.17 1.50
N SER A 141 3.45 12.76 0.23
CA SER A 141 2.48 13.26 -0.74
C SER A 141 1.13 12.55 -0.57
N SER A 142 0.02 13.29 -0.65
CA SER A 142 -1.32 12.71 -0.49
C SER A 142 -1.68 11.79 -1.67
N SER A 143 -1.19 12.14 -2.87
CA SER A 143 -1.46 11.42 -4.10
C SER A 143 -0.24 11.35 -5.02
N VAL A 144 -0.29 10.43 -6.00
CA VAL A 144 0.74 10.36 -7.05
C VAL A 144 0.76 11.64 -7.89
N HIS A 145 -0.37 12.32 -8.06
CA HIS A 145 -0.39 13.58 -8.81
C HIS A 145 0.45 14.64 -8.09
N ASP A 146 0.27 14.78 -6.79
CA ASP A 146 1.01 15.75 -5.96
C ASP A 146 2.51 15.46 -6.01
N LEU A 147 2.90 14.19 -5.87
CA LEU A 147 4.30 13.77 -5.99
C LEU A 147 4.89 14.16 -7.37
N LEU A 148 4.10 14.06 -8.44
CA LEU A 148 4.57 14.44 -9.78
C LEU A 148 4.65 15.95 -9.97
N VAL A 149 3.85 16.73 -9.25
CA VAL A 149 3.88 18.20 -9.26
C VAL A 149 5.05 18.73 -8.42
N GLN A 150 5.44 18.04 -7.35
CA GLN A 150 6.58 18.39 -6.48
C GLN A 150 7.95 18.36 -7.18
N GLY A 151 8.05 17.80 -8.39
CA GLY A 151 9.25 17.89 -9.23
C GLY A 151 10.13 16.63 -9.25
N SER A 152 11.17 16.67 -10.08
CA SER A 152 12.08 15.53 -10.35
C SER A 152 12.89 15.10 -9.14
N ASP A 153 13.23 16.02 -8.25
CA ASP A 153 14.19 15.77 -7.16
C ASP A 153 13.54 14.92 -6.06
N VAL A 154 12.28 15.23 -5.74
CA VAL A 154 11.46 14.42 -4.83
C VAL A 154 11.17 13.04 -5.43
N LEU A 155 10.93 12.97 -6.75
CA LEU A 155 10.75 11.70 -7.45
C LEU A 155 12.01 10.82 -7.42
N ALA A 156 13.19 11.42 -7.61
CA ALA A 156 14.46 10.73 -7.57
C ALA A 156 14.74 10.22 -6.15
N ALA A 157 14.58 11.06 -5.13
CA ALA A 157 14.73 10.69 -3.73
C ALA A 157 13.77 9.53 -3.35
N ALA A 158 12.49 9.63 -3.71
CA ALA A 158 11.51 8.58 -3.42
C ALA A 158 11.88 7.26 -4.11
N GLN A 159 12.34 7.30 -5.37
CA GLN A 159 12.78 6.11 -6.10
C GLN A 159 14.00 5.45 -5.44
N THR A 160 14.95 6.24 -4.92
CA THR A 160 16.12 5.74 -4.19
C THR A 160 15.70 5.00 -2.91
N ILE A 161 14.77 5.55 -2.13
CA ILE A 161 14.23 4.91 -0.91
C ILE A 161 13.63 3.53 -1.23
N LEU A 162 12.92 3.38 -2.34
CA LEU A 162 12.39 2.07 -2.73
C LEU A 162 13.45 1.08 -3.20
N LYS A 163 14.50 1.55 -3.89
CA LYS A 163 15.62 0.68 -4.30
C LYS A 163 16.32 0.09 -3.07
N VAL A 164 16.57 0.91 -2.05
CA VAL A 164 17.13 0.46 -0.77
C VAL A 164 16.23 -0.61 -0.13
N LYS A 165 14.92 -0.35 0.01
CA LYS A 165 13.96 -1.32 0.57
C LYS A 165 13.83 -2.61 -0.25
N ALA A 166 14.00 -2.55 -1.57
CA ALA A 166 13.98 -3.73 -2.43
C ALA A 166 15.26 -4.58 -2.29
N SER A 167 16.41 -3.93 -2.16
CA SER A 167 17.70 -4.59 -1.90
C SER A 167 17.74 -5.25 -0.53
N ASP A 168 17.21 -4.60 0.52
CA ASP A 168 17.08 -5.19 1.86
C ASP A 168 16.18 -6.43 1.84
N LYS A 169 15.08 -6.39 1.08
CA LYS A 169 14.19 -7.55 0.92
C LYS A 169 14.85 -8.70 0.15
N GLN A 170 15.75 -8.41 -0.79
CA GLN A 170 16.55 -9.43 -1.48
C GLN A 170 17.64 -10.02 -0.58
N GLN A 171 18.29 -9.21 0.27
CA GLN A 171 19.28 -9.68 1.23
C GLN A 171 18.63 -10.50 2.36
N GLY A 172 17.46 -10.10 2.88
CA GLY A 172 16.71 -10.91 3.86
C GLY A 172 16.23 -12.24 3.30
N ARG A 173 15.87 -12.30 2.01
CA ARG A 173 15.45 -13.54 1.34
C ARG A 173 16.64 -14.43 0.90
N LYS A 174 17.84 -13.86 0.70
CA LYS A 174 19.10 -14.62 0.54
C LYS A 174 19.54 -15.26 1.86
N ARG A 175 19.57 -14.48 2.95
CA ARG A 175 19.89 -14.99 4.29
C ARG A 175 18.95 -16.13 4.71
N ALA A 176 17.64 -16.00 4.47
CA ALA A 176 16.67 -17.06 4.77
C ALA A 176 16.80 -18.32 3.88
N ARG A 177 17.55 -18.28 2.77
CA ARG A 177 17.83 -19.45 1.91
C ARG A 177 19.18 -20.09 2.23
N GLU A 178 20.07 -19.37 2.91
CA GLU A 178 21.41 -19.83 3.29
C GLU A 178 21.44 -20.44 4.70
N THR A 179 20.40 -20.23 5.54
CA THR A 179 20.34 -20.74 6.92
C THR A 179 19.95 -22.22 7.09
N ASP A 180 19.91 -23.03 6.02
CA ASP A 180 19.76 -24.50 6.13
C ASP A 180 21.09 -25.25 6.00
N ALA A 181 22.24 -24.57 6.08
CA ALA A 181 23.54 -25.22 6.20
C ALA A 181 24.48 -24.45 7.12
N ALA A 182 24.90 -25.15 8.19
CA ALA A 182 25.96 -24.84 9.13
C ALA A 182 25.69 -23.71 10.14
N ALA A 183 25.55 -24.11 11.41
CA ALA A 183 25.74 -23.27 12.57
C ALA A 183 27.22 -22.87 12.69
N ASP A 184 27.50 -21.58 12.75
CA ASP A 184 28.46 -20.99 13.69
C ASP A 184 28.25 -19.47 13.82
N GLU A 185 28.61 -18.95 14.98
CA GLU A 185 28.48 -17.60 15.56
C GLU A 185 28.45 -16.38 14.61
N ALA A 186 27.41 -15.53 14.73
CA ALA A 186 27.48 -14.10 14.36
C ALA A 186 26.37 -13.24 15.01
N VAL A 187 26.78 -12.46 16.02
CA VAL A 187 26.29 -11.14 16.49
C VAL A 187 24.87 -10.73 16.05
N VAL A 188 23.94 -10.87 16.99
CA VAL A 188 22.62 -10.21 16.95
C VAL A 188 22.82 -8.71 17.15
N VAL A 189 22.82 -7.92 16.08
CA VAL A 189 22.63 -6.47 16.18
C VAL A 189 21.14 -6.22 16.43
N LYS A 190 20.79 -6.04 17.70
CA LYS A 190 19.46 -5.65 18.15
C LYS A 190 19.19 -4.22 17.70
N TRP A 191 18.32 -4.05 16.70
CA TRP A 191 17.79 -2.74 16.36
C TRP A 191 16.74 -2.33 17.39
N ASN A 192 17.04 -1.28 18.13
CA ASN A 192 16.10 -0.66 19.07
C ASN A 192 15.08 0.15 18.27
N GLU A 193 13.83 -0.32 18.22
CA GLU A 193 12.68 0.48 17.84
C GLU A 193 12.42 1.50 18.96
N ASN A 194 13.05 2.67 18.89
CA ASN A 194 12.65 3.87 19.63
C ASN A 194 13.38 5.11 19.07
N VAL A 195 12.89 5.61 17.94
CA VAL A 195 13.05 7.03 17.58
C VAL A 195 11.65 7.55 17.29
N ALA A 196 10.98 8.00 18.35
CA ALA A 196 9.83 8.88 18.22
C ALA A 196 10.37 10.24 17.76
N ILE A 197 10.06 10.62 16.52
CA ILE A 197 10.31 11.97 16.03
C ILE A 197 9.10 12.80 16.46
N ASP A 198 9.28 13.65 17.46
CA ASP A 198 8.29 14.62 17.91
C ASP A 198 8.11 15.70 16.82
N LEU A 199 6.90 15.81 16.29
CA LEU A 199 6.53 16.71 15.20
C LEU A 199 6.08 18.11 15.70
N ASN A 200 6.24 18.43 16.98
CA ASN A 200 5.82 19.72 17.54
C ASN A 200 6.97 20.71 17.86
N ALA A 201 8.17 20.49 17.34
CA ALA A 201 9.23 21.50 17.40
C ALA A 201 9.14 22.44 16.18
N VAL A 202 8.21 23.40 16.23
CA VAL A 202 8.19 24.55 15.32
C VAL A 202 9.06 25.64 15.95
N PRO A 203 10.20 26.04 15.36
CA PRO A 203 10.85 27.28 15.76
C PRO A 203 10.00 28.44 15.23
N SER A 204 9.44 29.24 16.15
CA SER A 204 8.87 30.54 15.83
C SER A 204 9.97 31.40 15.21
N VAL A 205 9.94 31.57 13.88
CA VAL A 205 10.75 32.58 13.22
C VAL A 205 10.00 33.89 13.26
N GLU A 206 10.63 34.84 13.94
CA GLU A 206 10.18 36.20 14.16
C GLU A 206 10.16 36.92 12.81
N ARG A 207 9.05 37.61 12.52
CA ARG A 207 8.85 38.36 11.28
C ARG A 207 9.25 39.80 11.56
N ASP A 208 10.50 40.14 11.26
CA ASP A 208 10.89 41.53 11.04
C ASP A 208 11.10 41.71 9.54
N GLU A 209 10.28 42.56 8.92
CA GLU A 209 10.80 43.63 8.06
C GLU A 209 9.69 44.65 7.76
N ASN A 210 9.85 45.77 8.46
CA ASN A 210 9.25 47.06 8.23
C ASN A 210 9.87 47.70 6.98
N VAL A 211 9.09 47.83 5.89
CA VAL A 211 9.39 48.79 4.82
C VAL A 211 8.15 49.66 4.65
N GLY A 212 8.18 50.81 5.31
CA GLY A 212 7.22 51.89 5.13
C GLY A 212 7.39 52.50 3.74
N ILE A 213 6.29 52.55 3.00
CA ILE A 213 6.19 53.38 1.79
C ILE A 213 5.68 54.74 2.25
N ASP A 214 6.58 55.73 2.28
CA ASP A 214 6.23 57.13 2.50
C ASP A 214 5.66 57.70 1.20
N LEU A 215 4.35 58.00 1.22
CA LEU A 215 3.58 58.53 0.10
C LEU A 215 3.34 60.03 0.26
N ASN A 216 4.37 60.80 0.65
CA ASN A 216 4.31 62.26 0.55
C ASN A 216 5.69 62.92 0.38
N ALA A 217 6.29 62.72 -0.79
CA ALA A 217 7.39 63.56 -1.26
C ALA A 217 7.32 63.69 -2.79
N LEU A 218 6.49 64.61 -3.26
CA LEU A 218 6.81 65.59 -4.31
C LEU A 218 5.62 66.52 -4.48
N ALA A 219 5.89 67.79 -4.19
CA ALA A 219 5.09 68.94 -4.57
C ALA A 219 5.02 69.09 -6.10
#